data_AF-A0A3C0TU75-F1
#
_entry.id   AF-A0A3C0TU75-F1
#
_cell.length_a   1.000
_cell.length_b   1.000
_cell.length_c   1.000
_cell.angle_alpha   90.00
_cell.angle_beta   90.00
_cell.angle_gamma   90.00
#
_symmetry.space_group_name_H-M   'P 1'
#
loop_
_entity.id
_entity.type
_entity.pdbx_description
1 polymer ?
#
loop_
_entity_poly.entity_id
_entity_poly.type
_entity_poly.pdbx_seq_one_letter_code
_entity_poly.pdbx_strand_id
1 'polypeptide(L)'
;MSRRRKVYEGKAKILYEGPEPGTFIQYFKDDATAFNGMKRETVVGKGILNNRICEHIMTQLTGIGVPTHFIKRLNMREQLIRAVDIIPLEVVVRNVAAGSIAKRLGMEEGTPLPRSIIEFYYKNDELNDPLVSEEHVTAFGWANTQDLDEMLQYALRVNDFLCGLFLGVGLKLVDF
;
A
#
# COMPACT_ATOMS: atom_id res chain seq x y z
N MET A 1 7.92 5.14 31.77
CA MET A 1 7.53 4.38 30.56
C MET A 1 8.69 4.49 29.58
N SER A 2 9.38 3.38 29.27
CA SER A 2 10.53 3.44 28.36
C SER A 2 10.06 3.93 26.99
N ARG A 3 10.75 4.94 26.46
CA ARG A 3 10.43 5.56 25.17
C ARG A 3 10.82 4.54 24.10
N ARG A 4 9.84 3.88 23.47
CA ARG A 4 10.09 2.92 22.37
C ARG A 4 10.93 3.60 21.29
N ARG A 5 11.99 2.92 20.80
CA ARG A 5 12.90 3.48 19.80
C ARG A 5 12.18 3.63 18.46
N LYS A 6 12.12 4.85 17.94
CA LYS A 6 11.60 5.14 16.59
C LYS A 6 12.64 4.68 15.56
N VAL A 7 12.22 3.82 14.63
CA VAL A 7 13.06 3.28 13.56
C VAL A 7 12.92 4.14 12.30
N TYR A 8 11.69 4.50 11.96
CA TYR A 8 11.38 5.26 10.75
C TYR A 8 10.10 6.07 10.95
N GLU A 9 10.00 7.22 10.28
CA GLU A 9 8.78 8.02 10.21
C GLU A 9 8.54 8.48 8.78
N GLY A 10 7.41 8.05 8.22
CA GLY A 10 6.95 8.49 6.90
C GLY A 10 5.78 9.48 7.00
N LYS A 11 5.18 9.78 5.83
CA LYS A 11 4.05 10.72 5.71
C LYS A 11 2.86 10.34 6.61
N ALA A 12 2.46 9.08 6.63
CA ALA A 12 1.26 8.61 7.32
C ALA A 12 1.49 7.66 8.51
N LYS A 13 2.72 7.14 8.68
CA LYS A 13 3.02 6.05 9.61
C LYS A 13 4.35 6.29 10.32
N ILE A 14 4.46 5.80 11.56
CA ILE A 14 5.71 5.72 12.32
C ILE A 14 5.99 4.24 12.60
N LEU A 15 7.22 3.80 12.43
CA LEU A 15 7.68 2.48 12.84
C LEU A 15 8.52 2.59 14.10
N TYR A 16 8.16 1.80 15.10
CA TYR A 16 8.94 1.59 16.32
C TYR A 16 9.50 0.17 16.35
N GLU A 17 10.58 -0.01 17.10
CA GLU A 17 11.14 -1.33 17.39
C GLU A 17 10.07 -2.23 18.03
N GLY A 18 9.97 -3.47 17.53
CA GLY A 18 9.06 -4.47 18.05
C GLY A 18 9.57 -5.13 19.33
N PRO A 19 8.72 -5.92 20.01
CA PRO A 19 9.10 -6.66 21.21
C PRO A 19 10.04 -7.83 20.93
N GLU A 20 10.06 -8.34 19.70
CA GLU A 20 10.84 -9.50 19.26
C GLU A 20 11.69 -9.17 18.03
N PRO A 21 12.87 -9.79 17.86
CA PRO A 21 13.66 -9.67 16.64
C PRO A 21 12.83 -9.98 15.39
N GLY A 22 12.98 -9.17 14.34
CA GLY A 22 12.21 -9.33 13.10
C GLY A 22 10.78 -8.79 13.17
N THR A 23 10.43 -7.98 14.17
CA THR A 23 9.11 -7.33 14.27
C THR A 23 9.22 -5.82 14.45
N PHE A 24 8.19 -5.10 14.00
CA PHE A 24 8.01 -3.67 14.22
C PHE A 24 6.61 -3.36 14.75
N ILE A 25 6.50 -2.26 15.49
CA ILE A 25 5.22 -1.65 15.85
C ILE A 25 4.94 -0.52 14.86
N GLN A 26 3.90 -0.68 14.04
CA GLN A 26 3.43 0.33 13.10
C GLN A 26 2.35 1.19 13.75
N TYR A 27 2.60 2.49 13.88
CA TYR A 27 1.67 3.50 14.36
C TYR A 27 1.08 4.32 13.21
N PHE A 28 -0.25 4.48 13.21
CA PHE A 28 -0.98 5.23 12.18
C PHE A 28 -1.26 6.67 12.63
N LYS A 29 -0.76 7.65 11.85
CA LYS A 29 -0.94 9.08 12.10
C LYS A 29 -2.26 9.61 11.54
N ASP A 30 -2.73 10.70 12.13
CA ASP A 30 -3.87 11.48 11.63
C ASP A 30 -3.46 12.43 10.49
N ASP A 31 -2.17 12.52 10.18
CA ASP A 31 -1.64 13.31 9.09
C ASP A 31 -2.17 12.81 7.74
N ALA A 32 -2.77 13.71 6.97
CA ALA A 32 -3.13 13.53 5.58
C ALA A 32 -2.22 14.42 4.71
N THR A 33 -1.65 13.85 3.67
CA THR A 33 -0.78 14.57 2.72
C THR A 33 -1.29 14.36 1.31
N ALA A 34 -1.37 15.42 0.52
CA ALA A 34 -1.70 15.36 -0.91
C ALA A 34 -0.67 16.14 -1.74
N PHE A 35 -0.61 15.83 -3.03
CA PHE A 35 0.30 16.46 -4.01
C PHE A 35 1.75 16.46 -3.53
N ASN A 36 2.31 15.27 -3.27
CA ASN A 36 3.68 15.08 -2.79
C ASN A 36 4.04 15.90 -1.53
N GLY A 37 3.05 16.07 -0.65
CA GLY A 37 3.23 16.74 0.63
C GLY A 37 3.11 18.25 0.58
N MET A 38 2.74 18.85 -0.58
CA MET A 38 2.42 20.27 -0.69
C MET A 38 1.19 20.66 0.13
N LYS A 39 0.22 19.75 0.28
CA LYS A 39 -0.92 19.93 1.19
C LYS A 39 -0.76 18.97 2.37
N ARG A 40 -0.76 19.52 3.59
CA ARG A 40 -0.75 18.74 4.84
C ARG A 40 -1.88 19.20 5.75
N GLU A 41 -2.62 18.25 6.29
CA GLU A 41 -3.72 18.50 7.20
C GLU A 41 -3.80 17.37 8.23
N THR A 42 -4.24 17.66 9.45
CA THR A 42 -4.51 16.64 10.46
C THR A 42 -6.00 16.33 10.46
N VAL A 43 -6.34 15.11 10.03
CA VAL A 43 -7.72 14.61 10.03
C VAL A 43 -7.92 13.74 11.26
N VAL A 44 -8.57 14.29 12.29
CA VAL A 44 -8.76 13.62 13.58
C VAL A 44 -9.43 12.27 13.39
N GLY A 45 -8.82 11.21 13.94
CA GLY A 45 -9.34 9.85 13.88
C GLY A 45 -8.97 9.07 12.61
N LYS A 46 -8.36 9.71 11.60
CA LYS A 46 -7.89 9.04 10.38
C LYS A 46 -6.98 7.84 10.68
N GLY A 47 -6.04 8.00 11.60
CA GLY A 47 -5.11 6.94 11.97
C GLY A 47 -5.81 5.74 12.61
N ILE A 48 -6.88 5.99 13.39
CA ILE A 48 -7.67 4.94 14.02
C ILE A 48 -8.45 4.15 12.97
N LEU A 49 -9.09 4.85 12.03
CA LEU A 49 -9.84 4.23 10.93
C LEU A 49 -8.90 3.42 10.03
N ASN A 50 -7.79 4.01 9.61
CA ASN A 50 -6.82 3.33 8.74
C ASN A 50 -6.22 2.10 9.41
N ASN A 51 -5.94 2.15 10.72
CA ASN A 51 -5.48 0.99 11.47
C ASN A 51 -6.52 -0.14 11.44
N ARG A 52 -7.80 0.16 11.69
CA ARG A 52 -8.86 -0.86 11.68
C ARG A 52 -9.14 -1.43 10.28
N ILE A 53 -9.17 -0.58 9.26
CA ILE A 53 -9.38 -1.00 7.88
C ILE A 53 -8.20 -1.87 7.42
N CYS A 54 -6.96 -1.47 7.72
CA CYS A 54 -5.76 -2.24 7.43
C CYS A 54 -5.79 -3.61 8.10
N GLU A 55 -6.09 -3.68 9.41
CA GLU A 55 -6.25 -4.95 10.11
C GLU A 55 -7.28 -5.86 9.43
N HIS A 56 -8.46 -5.32 9.09
CA HIS A 56 -9.52 -6.10 8.46
C HIS A 56 -9.07 -6.67 7.12
N ILE A 57 -8.55 -5.83 6.22
CA ILE A 57 -8.10 -6.24 4.90
C ILE A 57 -6.96 -7.26 4.99
N MET A 58 -5.93 -6.99 5.79
CA MET A 58 -4.77 -7.88 5.92
C MET A 58 -5.16 -9.25 6.49
N THR A 59 -6.05 -9.27 7.48
CA THR A 59 -6.57 -10.52 8.06
C THR A 59 -7.32 -11.35 7.01
N GLN A 60 -8.17 -10.71 6.20
CA GLN A 60 -8.91 -11.38 5.14
C GLN A 60 -7.98 -11.93 4.05
N LEU A 61 -6.97 -11.15 3.64
CA LEU A 61 -5.95 -11.58 2.68
C LEU A 61 -5.16 -12.79 3.19
N THR A 62 -4.74 -12.77 4.46
CA THR A 62 -4.08 -13.93 5.08
C THR A 62 -5.02 -15.14 5.17
N GLY A 63 -6.32 -14.93 5.42
CA GLY A 63 -7.34 -15.99 5.44
C GLY A 63 -7.49 -16.73 4.11
N ILE A 64 -7.25 -16.05 2.97
CA ILE A 64 -7.22 -16.69 1.66
C ILE A 64 -5.83 -17.19 1.24
N GLY A 65 -4.82 -17.10 2.11
CA GLY A 65 -3.46 -17.58 1.84
C GLY A 65 -2.54 -16.59 1.12
N VAL A 66 -2.86 -15.29 1.12
CA VAL A 66 -1.91 -14.25 0.69
C VAL A 66 -1.01 -13.87 1.88
N PRO A 67 0.31 -14.04 1.78
CA PRO A 67 1.22 -13.68 2.87
C PRO A 67 1.22 -12.16 3.07
N THR A 68 1.10 -11.74 4.33
CA THR A 68 1.15 -10.32 4.71
C THR A 68 2.14 -10.10 5.85
N HIS A 69 2.58 -8.86 6.03
CA HIS A 69 3.40 -8.51 7.18
C HIS A 69 2.59 -8.45 8.50
N PHE A 70 1.27 -8.50 8.44
CA PHE A 70 0.42 -8.19 9.59
C PHE A 70 0.43 -9.37 10.57
N ILE A 71 0.68 -9.09 11.85
CA ILE A 71 0.64 -10.12 12.90
C ILE A 71 -0.63 -9.94 13.74
N LYS A 72 -0.80 -8.77 14.38
CA LYS A 72 -1.98 -8.45 15.18
C LYS A 72 -2.08 -6.95 15.48
N ARG A 73 -3.30 -6.47 15.73
CA ARG A 73 -3.51 -5.13 16.28
C ARG A 73 -3.13 -5.08 17.77
N LEU A 74 -2.47 -4.01 18.20
CA LEU A 74 -2.10 -3.78 19.60
C LEU A 74 -3.08 -2.84 20.31
N ASN A 75 -3.54 -1.80 19.63
CA ASN A 75 -4.53 -0.85 20.15
C ASN A 75 -5.20 -0.09 18.99
N MET A 76 -5.91 1.01 19.29
CA MET A 76 -6.62 1.81 18.29
C MET A 76 -5.72 2.42 17.21
N ARG A 77 -4.41 2.57 17.43
CA ARG A 77 -3.48 3.20 16.47
C ARG A 77 -2.28 2.35 16.07
N GLU A 78 -2.04 1.23 16.76
CA GLU A 78 -0.83 0.43 16.59
C GLU A 78 -1.14 -1.00 16.14
N GLN A 79 -0.29 -1.51 15.25
CA GLN A 79 -0.23 -2.93 14.85
C GLN A 79 1.18 -3.47 15.04
N LEU A 80 1.28 -4.74 15.38
CA LEU A 80 2.51 -5.51 15.32
C LEU A 80 2.62 -6.12 13.91
N ILE A 81 3.76 -5.89 13.27
CA ILE A 81 4.05 -6.37 11.91
C ILE A 81 5.41 -7.07 11.86
N ARG A 82 5.60 -7.92 10.85
CA ARG A 82 6.89 -8.49 10.47
C ARG A 82 7.78 -7.41 9.86
N ALA A 83 9.05 -7.39 10.25
CA ALA A 83 10.07 -6.63 9.55
C ALA A 83 10.31 -7.26 8.17
N VAL A 84 10.42 -6.42 7.15
CA VAL A 84 10.64 -6.82 5.76
C VAL A 84 11.62 -5.84 5.11
N ASP A 85 12.34 -6.34 4.12
CA ASP A 85 13.10 -5.49 3.20
C ASP A 85 12.14 -5.02 2.11
N ILE A 86 11.83 -3.72 2.12
CA ILE A 86 10.87 -3.13 1.18
C ILE A 86 11.53 -3.03 -0.19
N ILE A 87 10.95 -3.69 -1.19
CA ILE A 87 11.23 -3.42 -2.60
C ILE A 87 10.79 -1.97 -2.88
N PRO A 88 11.65 -1.10 -3.45
CA PRO A 88 11.38 0.32 -3.60
C PRO A 88 10.41 0.61 -4.77
N LEU A 89 9.29 -0.10 -4.81
CA LEU A 89 8.25 0.01 -5.83
C LEU A 89 6.89 0.18 -5.17
N GLU A 90 6.06 1.02 -5.78
CA GLU A 90 4.62 1.00 -5.56
C GLU A 90 3.98 0.23 -6.72
N VAL A 91 3.28 -0.85 -6.38
CA VAL A 91 2.55 -1.68 -7.34
C VAL A 91 1.10 -1.22 -7.32
N VAL A 92 0.66 -0.57 -8.39
CA VAL A 92 -0.68 0.01 -8.49
C VAL A 92 -1.53 -0.85 -9.40
N VAL A 93 -2.72 -1.25 -8.94
CA VAL A 93 -3.68 -2.00 -9.75
C VAL A 93 -4.86 -1.12 -10.10
N ARG A 94 -5.23 -1.07 -11.39
CA ARG A 94 -6.32 -0.24 -11.90
C ARG A 94 -7.41 -1.08 -12.54
N ASN A 95 -8.64 -0.93 -12.05
CA ASN A 95 -9.84 -1.53 -12.65
C ASN A 95 -10.65 -0.51 -13.46
N VAL A 96 -10.49 0.77 -13.13
CA VAL A 96 -11.19 1.91 -13.74
C VAL A 96 -10.15 3.01 -14.00
N ALA A 97 -10.28 3.71 -15.12
CA ALA A 97 -9.45 4.88 -15.39
C ALA A 97 -9.83 6.01 -14.43
N ALA A 98 -8.93 6.37 -13.52
CA ALA A 98 -9.07 7.49 -12.60
C ALA A 98 -7.70 8.10 -12.28
N GLY A 99 -7.69 9.34 -11.79
CA GLY A 99 -6.44 9.99 -11.36
C GLY A 99 -5.35 10.03 -12.44
N SER A 100 -4.16 9.52 -12.12
CA SER A 100 -2.95 9.71 -12.95
C SER A 100 -3.02 9.01 -14.31
N ILE A 101 -3.64 7.83 -14.43
CA ILE A 101 -3.79 7.16 -15.73
C ILE A 101 -4.74 7.94 -16.65
N ALA A 102 -5.86 8.45 -16.11
CA ALA A 102 -6.85 9.19 -16.88
C ALA A 102 -6.24 10.46 -17.45
N LYS A 103 -5.51 11.21 -16.62
CA LYS A 103 -4.76 12.39 -17.06
C LYS A 103 -3.65 12.06 -18.07
N ARG A 104 -2.85 11.01 -17.81
CA ARG A 104 -1.69 10.65 -18.63
C ARG A 104 -2.09 10.18 -20.03
N LEU A 105 -3.22 9.49 -20.16
CA LEU A 105 -3.69 8.91 -21.42
C LEU A 105 -4.87 9.66 -22.05
N GLY A 106 -5.32 10.76 -21.44
CA GLY A 106 -6.47 11.54 -21.93
C GLY A 106 -7.79 10.78 -21.90
N MET A 107 -7.95 9.86 -20.93
CA MET A 107 -9.17 9.08 -20.77
C MET A 107 -10.17 9.80 -19.86
N GLU A 108 -11.46 9.56 -20.09
CA GLU A 108 -12.51 10.04 -19.21
C GLU A 108 -12.46 9.30 -17.86
N GLU A 109 -12.48 10.05 -16.76
CA GLU A 109 -12.47 9.48 -15.41
C GLU A 109 -13.75 8.70 -15.13
N GLY A 110 -13.60 7.49 -14.58
CA GLY A 110 -14.71 6.53 -14.40
C GLY A 110 -14.84 5.50 -15.53
N THR A 111 -14.07 5.64 -16.62
CA THR A 111 -14.07 4.66 -17.74
C THR A 111 -13.66 3.27 -17.24
N PRO A 112 -14.50 2.23 -17.39
CA PRO A 112 -14.12 0.86 -17.06
C PRO A 112 -12.98 0.38 -17.95
N LEU A 113 -11.96 -0.24 -17.37
CA LEU A 113 -10.89 -0.86 -18.14
C LEU A 113 -11.32 -2.28 -18.58
N PRO A 114 -10.99 -2.71 -19.81
CA PRO A 114 -11.37 -4.04 -20.30
C PRO A 114 -10.67 -5.17 -19.53
N ARG A 115 -9.56 -4.87 -18.88
CA ARG A 115 -8.85 -5.73 -17.93
C ARG A 115 -8.16 -4.86 -16.88
N SER A 116 -7.85 -5.43 -15.73
CA SER A 116 -7.03 -4.76 -14.73
C SER A 116 -5.63 -4.48 -15.29
N ILE A 117 -5.12 -3.28 -15.05
CA ILE A 117 -3.78 -2.85 -15.43
C ILE A 117 -2.92 -2.77 -14.17
N ILE A 118 -1.71 -3.31 -14.22
CA ILE A 118 -0.72 -3.18 -13.16
C ILE A 118 0.35 -2.20 -13.62
N GLU A 119 0.68 -1.24 -12.77
CA GLU A 119 1.71 -0.23 -13.01
C GLU A 119 2.71 -0.23 -11.87
N PHE A 120 3.98 -0.05 -12.21
CA PHE A 120 5.06 0.09 -11.24
C PHE A 120 5.49 1.54 -11.16
N TYR A 121 5.61 2.05 -9.95
CA TYR A 121 6.14 3.37 -9.66
C TYR A 121 7.37 3.25 -8.78
N TYR A 122 8.47 3.90 -9.14
CA TYR A 122 9.66 3.88 -8.31
C TYR A 122 9.43 4.71 -7.06
N LYS A 123 9.49 4.09 -5.89
CA LYS A 123 9.19 4.74 -4.61
C LYS A 123 10.31 5.72 -4.24
N ASN A 124 10.16 6.96 -4.65
CA ASN A 124 11.10 8.04 -4.43
C ASN A 124 10.36 9.38 -4.41
N ASP A 125 10.12 9.87 -3.17
CA ASP A 125 9.40 11.11 -2.92
C ASP A 125 10.04 12.33 -3.61
N GLU A 126 11.38 12.36 -3.77
CA GLU A 126 12.10 13.46 -4.42
C GLU A 126 11.87 13.49 -5.94
N LEU A 127 11.67 12.32 -6.54
CA LEU A 127 11.39 12.15 -7.97
C LEU A 127 9.88 12.15 -8.28
N ASN A 128 9.03 12.37 -7.28
CA ASN A 128 7.57 12.32 -7.39
C ASN A 128 7.06 10.95 -7.85
N ASP A 129 7.69 9.88 -7.38
CA ASP A 129 7.32 8.48 -7.64
C ASP A 129 7.08 8.19 -9.14
N PRO A 130 8.12 8.20 -9.99
CA PRO A 130 7.92 8.11 -11.45
C PRO A 130 7.44 6.72 -11.88
N LEU A 131 6.61 6.67 -12.93
CA LEU A 131 6.21 5.41 -13.58
C LEU A 131 7.46 4.75 -14.20
N VAL A 132 7.63 3.45 -13.94
CA VAL A 132 8.74 2.65 -14.44
C VAL A 132 8.24 1.38 -15.12
N SER A 133 9.02 0.86 -16.07
CA SER A 133 8.78 -0.43 -16.70
C SER A 133 9.44 -1.56 -15.90
N GLU A 134 9.04 -2.80 -16.15
CA GLU A 134 9.71 -3.99 -15.63
C GLU A 134 11.20 -4.05 -16.00
N GLU A 135 11.55 -3.55 -17.19
CA GLU A 135 12.96 -3.40 -17.62
C GLU A 135 13.76 -2.47 -16.69
N HIS A 136 13.18 -1.35 -16.25
CA HIS A 136 13.86 -0.51 -15.26
C HIS A 136 14.03 -1.25 -13.93
N VAL A 137 13.02 -2.00 -13.50
CA VAL A 137 13.05 -2.74 -12.23
C VAL A 137 14.19 -3.75 -12.22
N THR A 138 14.31 -4.57 -13.26
CA THR A 138 15.34 -5.61 -13.35
C THR A 138 16.72 -5.01 -13.65
N ALA A 139 16.82 -4.04 -14.56
CA ALA A 139 18.10 -3.44 -14.95
C ALA A 139 18.77 -2.68 -13.80
N PHE A 140 17.99 -2.05 -12.91
CA PHE A 140 18.51 -1.35 -11.73
C PHE A 140 18.60 -2.24 -10.48
N GLY A 141 18.23 -3.53 -10.59
CA GLY A 141 18.35 -4.49 -9.50
C GLY A 141 17.44 -4.21 -8.32
N TRP A 142 16.31 -3.53 -8.52
CA TRP A 142 15.32 -3.28 -7.46
C TRP A 142 14.55 -4.55 -7.09
N ALA A 143 14.32 -5.40 -8.07
CA ALA A 143 13.74 -6.73 -7.91
C ALA A 143 14.25 -7.63 -9.05
N ASN A 144 14.36 -8.92 -8.81
CA ASN A 144 14.66 -9.88 -9.87
C ASN A 144 13.37 -10.29 -10.62
N THR A 145 13.50 -11.07 -11.69
CA THR A 145 12.34 -11.52 -12.48
C THR A 145 11.36 -12.37 -11.67
N GLN A 146 11.84 -13.21 -10.77
CA GLN A 146 10.98 -14.01 -9.91
C GLN A 146 10.18 -13.13 -8.94
N ASP A 147 10.80 -12.12 -8.33
CA ASP A 147 10.12 -11.16 -7.46
C ASP A 147 9.02 -10.40 -8.23
N LEU A 148 9.29 -10.01 -9.48
CA LEU A 148 8.30 -9.38 -10.38
C LEU A 148 7.11 -10.30 -10.65
N ASP A 149 7.37 -11.55 -11.03
CA ASP A 149 6.32 -12.54 -11.28
C ASP A 149 5.45 -12.76 -10.02
N GLU A 150 6.07 -12.88 -8.85
CA GLU A 150 5.36 -13.01 -7.58
C GLU A 150 4.55 -11.76 -7.25
N MET A 151 5.11 -10.55 -7.42
CA MET A 151 4.40 -9.28 -7.22
C MET A 151 3.15 -9.18 -8.12
N LEU A 152 3.27 -9.53 -9.41
CA LEU A 152 2.16 -9.52 -10.35
C LEU A 152 1.08 -10.53 -9.95
N GLN A 153 1.46 -11.75 -9.60
CA GLN A 153 0.52 -12.79 -9.17
C GLN A 153 -0.24 -12.38 -7.90
N TYR A 154 0.47 -11.85 -6.90
CA TYR A 154 -0.19 -11.35 -5.67
C TYR A 154 -1.06 -10.14 -5.96
N ALA A 155 -0.63 -9.19 -6.79
CA ALA A 155 -1.42 -8.01 -7.14
C ALA A 155 -2.76 -8.41 -7.80
N LEU A 156 -2.75 -9.35 -8.75
CA LEU A 156 -3.97 -9.85 -9.39
C LEU A 156 -4.88 -10.59 -8.41
N ARG A 157 -4.32 -11.46 -7.57
CA ARG A 157 -5.09 -12.23 -6.56
C ARG A 157 -5.70 -11.33 -5.49
N VAL A 158 -4.94 -10.34 -5.02
CA VAL A 158 -5.42 -9.31 -4.09
C VAL A 158 -6.53 -8.50 -4.76
N ASN A 159 -6.35 -8.10 -6.02
CA ASN A 159 -7.36 -7.34 -6.74
C ASN A 159 -8.68 -8.09 -6.89
N ASP A 160 -8.65 -9.36 -7.31
CA ASP A 160 -9.85 -10.19 -7.46
C ASP A 160 -10.61 -10.30 -6.12
N PHE A 161 -9.89 -10.65 -5.05
CA PHE A 161 -10.48 -10.76 -3.72
C PHE A 161 -11.07 -9.44 -3.21
N LEU A 162 -10.31 -8.33 -3.34
CA LEU A 162 -10.77 -7.03 -2.88
C LEU A 162 -11.94 -6.50 -3.71
N CYS A 163 -11.95 -6.72 -5.03
CA CYS A 163 -13.11 -6.39 -5.86
C CYS A 163 -14.39 -7.04 -5.30
N GLY A 164 -14.34 -8.32 -4.96
CA GLY A 164 -15.45 -9.03 -4.32
C GLY A 164 -15.81 -8.47 -2.94
N LEU A 165 -14.80 -8.24 -2.09
CA LEU A 165 -14.98 -7.72 -0.73
C LEU A 165 -15.67 -6.34 -0.72
N PHE A 166 -15.18 -5.41 -1.55
CA PHE A 166 -15.74 -4.06 -1.65
C PHE A 166 -17.12 -4.07 -2.31
N LEU A 167 -17.32 -4.88 -3.35
CA LEU A 167 -18.64 -5.02 -4.00
C LEU A 167 -19.69 -5.55 -3.03
N GLY A 168 -19.31 -6.46 -2.12
CA GLY A 168 -20.19 -7.01 -1.08
C GLY A 168 -20.77 -5.95 -0.12
N VAL A 169 -20.15 -4.78 -0.03
CA VAL A 169 -20.66 -3.62 0.74
C VAL A 169 -21.12 -2.45 -0.15
N GLY A 170 -21.31 -2.70 -1.45
CA GLY A 170 -21.78 -1.70 -2.40
C GLY A 170 -20.73 -0.67 -2.83
N LEU A 171 -19.44 -0.96 -2.63
CA LEU A 171 -18.33 -0.11 -3.04
C LEU A 171 -17.64 -0.66 -4.30
N LYS A 172 -17.31 0.23 -5.23
CA LYS A 172 -16.51 -0.11 -6.41
C LYS A 172 -15.04 0.15 -6.12
N LEU A 173 -14.20 -0.88 -6.25
CA LEU A 173 -12.75 -0.75 -6.16
C LEU A 173 -12.17 -0.19 -7.46
N VAL A 174 -11.87 1.11 -7.48
CA VAL A 174 -11.38 1.86 -8.66
C VAL A 174 -9.94 1.47 -8.98
N ASP A 175 -9.05 1.71 -8.02
CA ASP A 175 -7.64 1.33 -8.01
C ASP A 175 -7.14 1.21 -6.56
N PHE A 176 -5.94 0.67 -6.37
CA PHE A 176 -5.21 0.66 -5.09
C PHE A 176 -3.71 0.53 -5.30
#